data_AF-A0A534RFV5-F1
#
_entry.id   AF-A0A534RFV5-F1
#
_cell.length_a   1.000
_cell.length_b   1.000
_cell.length_c   1.000
_cell.angle_alpha   90.00
_cell.angle_beta   90.00
_cell.angle_gamma   90.00
#
_symmetry.space_group_name_H-M   'P 1'
#
loop_
_entity.id
_entity.type
_entity.pdbx_description
1 polymer ?
#
loop_
_entity_poly.entity_id
_entity_poly.type
_entity_poly.pdbx_seq_one_letter_code
_entity_poly.pdbx_strand_id
1 'polypeptide(L)'
;MLLRLDDRAAAAHGLRARGPSAPKSEAALRAARGAHGEPGSRIPPGARLRARRRAQATAVSVFAREREVAVRAARAAGAIVLRYYVPGIAAREKRPDNPVTLADLEANGCIHRFVEEAFPDDGWLSEETADSHERLAHRRVWVVDPLDGTKEFIQHIPEFCVCVALVEDGRPVVAVEYNPAADRLYAAVRGEGTTVNGTPAHVSTTARVPDAVVLASRSEDKRGEWDAFKPHVHVKLTGSVAFKLAEIATGAGDATFTLTPKNEWDICAGSLLVEEAGGRATDLEGRPLVFNQPSPLRPGMIASNGVLHEGLLALIGEVAPRPPR
;
A
#
# COMPACT_ATOMS: atom_id res chain seq x y z
N MET A 1 41.01 44.98 -15.28
CA MET A 1 42.22 44.21 -15.62
C MET A 1 41.73 42.93 -16.30
N LEU A 2 41.47 42.90 -17.63
CA LEU A 2 42.44 42.68 -18.73
C LEU A 2 43.31 41.45 -18.41
N LEU A 3 43.26 40.31 -19.10
CA LEU A 3 43.29 39.97 -20.55
C LEU A 3 42.66 38.55 -20.74
N ARG A 4 41.86 38.15 -21.76
CA ARG A 4 41.99 38.20 -23.24
C ARG A 4 43.18 37.34 -23.73
N LEU A 5 43.01 36.26 -24.50
CA LEU A 5 42.93 36.18 -25.98
C LEU A 5 43.07 34.66 -26.34
N ASP A 6 42.17 34.04 -27.10
CA ASP A 6 42.18 33.87 -28.59
C ASP A 6 42.96 32.59 -29.00
N ASP A 7 42.72 31.86 -30.10
CA ASP A 7 41.90 32.10 -31.29
C ASP A 7 41.82 30.81 -32.15
N ARG A 8 40.75 30.74 -32.97
CA ARG A 8 40.69 30.25 -34.39
C ARG A 8 40.86 28.75 -34.71
N ALA A 9 40.23 28.20 -35.76
CA ALA A 9 39.38 28.67 -36.87
C ALA A 9 38.74 27.42 -37.55
N ALA A 10 37.45 27.43 -37.94
CA ALA A 10 36.89 27.66 -39.31
C ALA A 10 37.12 26.49 -40.30
N ALA A 11 36.29 26.09 -41.27
CA ALA A 11 35.05 26.54 -41.93
C ALA A 11 34.53 25.32 -42.76
N ALA A 12 33.23 25.01 -42.85
CA ALA A 12 32.19 25.51 -43.78
C ALA A 12 31.89 24.64 -45.05
N HIS A 13 30.61 24.74 -45.47
CA HIS A 13 29.94 24.38 -46.73
C HIS A 13 29.43 22.93 -46.89
N GLY A 14 28.18 22.68 -47.34
CA GLY A 14 27.23 23.56 -48.02
C GLY A 14 25.77 23.07 -48.01
N LEU A 15 24.87 24.03 -48.25
CA LEU A 15 23.42 23.94 -48.35
C LEU A 15 22.93 23.70 -49.80
N ARG A 16 21.66 23.27 -49.90
CA ARG A 16 20.63 23.46 -50.98
C ARG A 16 20.29 22.21 -51.80
N ALA A 17 19.08 22.00 -52.33
CA ALA A 17 17.69 22.33 -52.00
C ALA A 17 16.77 21.64 -53.05
N ARG A 18 15.65 21.06 -52.60
CA ARG A 18 14.29 20.89 -53.21
C ARG A 18 14.06 20.39 -54.67
N GLY A 19 13.41 19.22 -54.76
CA GLY A 19 12.17 18.84 -55.50
C GLY A 19 12.19 18.75 -57.05
N PRO A 20 11.13 18.27 -57.74
CA PRO A 20 9.90 17.57 -57.31
C PRO A 20 9.47 16.35 -58.19
N SER A 21 8.27 15.81 -57.92
CA SER A 21 7.28 15.17 -58.84
C SER A 21 7.08 13.64 -58.83
N ALA A 22 5.80 13.27 -58.70
CA ALA A 22 5.19 11.98 -59.08
C ALA A 22 4.58 12.09 -60.49
N PRO A 23 4.23 10.97 -61.17
CA PRO A 23 2.79 10.63 -61.22
C PRO A 23 2.40 9.12 -61.34
N LYS A 24 1.18 8.81 -60.85
CA LYS A 24 0.09 7.93 -61.35
C LYS A 24 0.39 6.54 -61.96
N SER A 25 -0.28 5.49 -61.46
CA SER A 25 -1.55 4.98 -62.06
C SER A 25 -2.09 3.71 -61.35
N GLU A 26 -3.41 3.58 -61.40
CA GLU A 26 -4.26 2.55 -60.83
C GLU A 26 -4.78 1.63 -61.97
N ALA A 27 -5.14 0.39 -61.62
CA ALA A 27 -5.96 -0.60 -62.35
C ALA A 27 -5.26 -1.67 -63.22
N ALA A 28 -5.34 -2.93 -62.74
CA ALA A 28 -5.82 -4.06 -63.53
C ALA A 28 -6.33 -5.22 -62.64
N LEU A 29 -7.53 -5.67 -62.98
CA LEU A 29 -8.36 -6.70 -62.34
C LEU A 29 -7.93 -8.15 -62.69
N ARG A 30 -8.18 -9.06 -61.74
CA ARG A 30 -8.68 -10.45 -61.89
C ARG A 30 -7.75 -11.61 -62.35
N ALA A 31 -7.74 -12.61 -61.46
CA ALA A 31 -8.06 -14.04 -61.66
C ALA A 31 -6.91 -15.08 -61.65
N ALA A 32 -6.92 -15.93 -60.60
CA ALA A 32 -6.78 -17.41 -60.63
C ALA A 32 -6.81 -17.92 -59.17
N ARG A 33 -7.97 -18.27 -58.59
CA ARG A 33 -8.45 -19.65 -58.36
C ARG A 33 -7.36 -20.74 -58.17
N GLY A 34 -7.20 -21.17 -56.91
CA GLY A 34 -7.36 -22.58 -56.51
C GLY A 34 -6.10 -23.41 -56.24
N ALA A 35 -5.86 -23.77 -54.97
CA ALA A 35 -5.48 -25.12 -54.52
C ALA A 35 -5.58 -25.26 -52.99
N HIS A 36 -5.99 -26.44 -52.55
CA HIS A 36 -6.40 -26.85 -51.20
C HIS A 36 -5.24 -27.34 -50.30
N GLY A 37 -5.49 -27.36 -48.97
CA GLY A 37 -4.75 -28.10 -47.91
C GLY A 37 -4.02 -27.17 -46.94
N GLU A 38 -4.27 -27.06 -45.63
CA GLU A 38 -4.73 -27.99 -44.59
C GLU A 38 -5.56 -27.24 -43.51
N PRO A 39 -6.46 -27.91 -42.75
CA PRO A 39 -7.12 -27.26 -41.62
C PRO A 39 -6.16 -27.19 -40.42
N GLY A 40 -5.55 -26.02 -40.25
CA GLY A 40 -4.80 -25.68 -39.04
C GLY A 40 -5.65 -25.86 -37.79
N SER A 41 -5.18 -26.75 -36.91
CA SER A 41 -5.63 -26.92 -35.52
C SER A 41 -5.94 -25.57 -34.88
N ARG A 42 -7.24 -25.25 -34.76
CA ARG A 42 -7.71 -24.10 -34.00
C ARG A 42 -7.51 -24.41 -32.53
N ILE A 43 -6.50 -23.79 -31.92
CA ILE A 43 -6.34 -23.73 -30.47
C ILE A 43 -7.69 -23.23 -29.89
N PRO A 44 -8.37 -23.99 -29.02
CA PRO A 44 -9.69 -23.60 -28.51
C PRO A 44 -9.62 -22.24 -27.79
N PRO A 45 -10.64 -21.38 -27.93
CA PRO A 45 -10.74 -20.14 -27.17
C PRO A 45 -10.80 -20.50 -25.67
N GLY A 46 -9.67 -20.37 -24.98
CA GLY A 46 -9.52 -20.80 -23.59
C GLY A 46 -8.18 -21.46 -23.29
N ALA A 47 -7.51 -22.06 -24.27
CA ALA A 47 -6.20 -22.68 -24.05
C ALA A 47 -5.09 -21.64 -23.78
N ARG A 48 -5.17 -20.44 -24.39
CA ARG A 48 -4.26 -19.31 -24.07
C ARG A 48 -4.52 -18.71 -22.68
N LEU A 49 -5.77 -18.67 -22.23
CA LEU A 49 -6.14 -18.18 -20.90
C LEU A 49 -5.75 -19.19 -19.80
N ARG A 50 -5.94 -20.48 -20.06
CA ARG A 50 -5.47 -21.57 -19.20
C ARG A 50 -3.95 -21.65 -19.15
N ALA A 51 -3.26 -21.48 -20.27
CA ALA A 51 -1.80 -21.42 -20.32
C ALA A 51 -1.24 -20.20 -19.58
N ARG A 52 -1.88 -19.01 -19.70
CA ARG A 52 -1.54 -17.83 -18.88
C ARG A 52 -1.78 -18.04 -17.39
N ARG A 53 -2.93 -18.61 -17.00
CA ARG A 53 -3.21 -18.98 -15.59
C ARG A 53 -2.22 -20.03 -15.07
N ARG A 54 -1.82 -20.99 -15.89
CA ARG A 54 -0.86 -22.04 -15.53
C ARG A 54 0.58 -21.50 -15.45
N ALA A 55 0.94 -20.53 -16.29
CA ALA A 55 2.21 -19.82 -16.24
C ALA A 55 2.31 -18.86 -15.03
N GLN A 56 1.19 -18.22 -14.64
CA GLN A 56 1.07 -17.47 -13.38
C GLN A 56 1.15 -18.37 -12.14
N ALA A 57 0.69 -19.62 -12.24
CA ALA A 57 0.75 -20.59 -11.14
C ALA A 57 2.11 -21.28 -10.95
N THR A 58 3.13 -20.94 -11.75
CA THR A 58 4.46 -21.59 -11.73
C THR A 58 5.63 -20.63 -11.52
N ALA A 59 5.40 -19.33 -11.39
CA ALA A 59 6.43 -18.42 -10.92
C ALA A 59 6.53 -18.57 -9.39
N VAL A 60 7.67 -19.05 -8.89
CA VAL A 60 7.95 -18.97 -7.46
C VAL A 60 7.97 -17.49 -7.10
N SER A 61 7.10 -17.08 -6.17
CA SER A 61 7.08 -15.72 -5.64
C SER A 61 8.48 -15.35 -5.16
N VAL A 62 9.00 -14.21 -5.62
CA VAL A 62 10.33 -13.72 -5.24
C VAL A 62 10.41 -13.44 -3.74
N PHE A 63 9.27 -13.16 -3.10
CA PHE A 63 9.15 -12.86 -1.67
C PHE A 63 8.37 -13.93 -0.88
N ALA A 64 8.35 -15.18 -1.38
CA ALA A 64 7.63 -16.28 -0.71
C ALA A 64 8.09 -16.49 0.74
N ARG A 65 9.42 -16.46 0.96
CA ARG A 65 10.03 -16.68 2.27
C ARG A 65 9.72 -15.52 3.22
N GLU A 66 9.85 -14.29 2.74
CA GLU A 66 9.53 -13.06 3.47
C GLU A 66 8.07 -13.06 3.91
N ARG A 67 7.14 -13.38 3.01
CA ARG A 67 5.72 -13.51 3.33
C ARG A 67 5.48 -14.58 4.39
N GLU A 68 6.08 -15.76 4.26
CA GLU A 68 5.92 -16.83 5.24
C GLU A 68 6.38 -16.40 6.64
N VAL A 69 7.56 -15.77 6.73
CA VAL A 69 8.11 -15.26 7.99
C VAL A 69 7.19 -14.19 8.58
N ALA A 70 6.74 -13.22 7.77
CA ALA A 70 5.83 -12.17 8.21
C ALA A 70 4.51 -12.73 8.76
N VAL A 71 3.92 -13.73 8.06
CA VAL A 71 2.69 -14.41 8.49
C VAL A 71 2.89 -15.12 9.82
N ARG A 72 3.99 -15.86 9.98
CA ARG A 72 4.30 -16.58 11.22
C ARG A 72 4.54 -15.62 12.38
N ALA A 73 5.31 -14.56 12.14
CA ALA A 73 5.58 -13.51 13.13
C ALA A 73 4.30 -12.82 13.58
N ALA A 74 3.46 -12.36 12.63
CA ALA A 74 2.20 -11.69 12.94
C ALA A 74 1.23 -12.59 13.72
N ARG A 75 1.12 -13.88 13.37
CA ARG A 75 0.28 -14.83 14.13
C ARG A 75 0.81 -15.08 15.54
N ALA A 76 2.11 -15.25 15.70
CA ALA A 76 2.73 -15.45 17.01
C ALA A 76 2.57 -14.22 17.91
N ALA A 77 2.80 -13.02 17.37
CA ALA A 77 2.55 -11.76 18.07
C ALA A 77 1.07 -11.55 18.38
N GLY A 78 0.16 -11.85 17.46
CA GLY A 78 -1.28 -11.77 17.70
C GLY A 78 -1.75 -12.70 18.83
N ALA A 79 -1.15 -13.88 18.96
CA ALA A 79 -1.41 -14.78 20.08
C ALA A 79 -0.94 -14.17 21.42
N ILE A 80 0.19 -13.45 21.44
CA ILE A 80 0.68 -12.70 22.60
C ILE A 80 -0.31 -11.58 22.94
N VAL A 81 -0.65 -10.74 21.97
CA VAL A 81 -1.60 -9.62 22.11
C VAL A 81 -2.94 -10.08 22.70
N LEU A 82 -3.48 -11.22 22.25
CA LEU A 82 -4.73 -11.77 22.79
C LEU A 82 -4.66 -12.17 24.26
N ARG A 83 -3.49 -12.53 24.80
CA ARG A 83 -3.34 -12.82 26.24
C ARG A 83 -3.64 -11.61 27.11
N TYR A 84 -3.41 -10.40 26.58
CA TYR A 84 -3.66 -9.13 27.25
C TYR A 84 -5.03 -8.54 26.92
N TYR A 85 -5.71 -9.04 25.89
CA TYR A 85 -7.04 -8.63 25.46
C TYR A 85 -8.15 -9.27 26.31
N VAL A 86 -8.11 -9.05 27.63
CA VAL A 86 -9.00 -9.70 28.61
C VAL A 86 -9.89 -8.66 29.31
N PRO A 87 -11.23 -8.85 29.28
CA PRO A 87 -12.17 -7.95 29.96
C PRO A 87 -11.83 -7.74 31.44
N GLY A 88 -11.83 -6.48 31.89
CA GLY A 88 -11.65 -6.13 33.29
C GLY A 88 -10.19 -5.94 33.74
N ILE A 89 -9.20 -6.21 32.88
CA ILE A 89 -7.84 -5.69 33.09
C ILE A 89 -7.90 -4.18 32.90
N ALA A 90 -7.72 -3.42 33.99
CA ALA A 90 -7.72 -1.97 33.96
C ALA A 90 -6.44 -1.44 33.30
N ALA A 91 -6.32 -1.59 31.98
CA ALA A 91 -5.31 -0.93 31.19
C ALA A 91 -5.61 0.59 31.16
N ARG A 92 -5.02 1.34 32.09
CA ARG A 92 -5.09 2.81 32.09
C ARG A 92 -3.84 3.38 31.44
N GLU A 93 -3.95 3.87 30.19
CA GLU A 93 -2.92 4.62 29.41
C GLU A 93 -1.54 3.94 29.29
N LYS A 94 -0.76 4.19 28.21
CA LYS A 94 0.63 3.66 28.11
C LYS A 94 1.48 4.23 29.26
N ARG A 95 1.56 3.50 30.37
CA ARG A 95 2.52 3.65 31.47
C ARG A 95 3.51 2.48 31.39
N PRO A 96 4.74 2.62 31.88
CA PRO A 96 5.77 1.57 31.74
C PRO A 96 5.29 0.18 32.18
N ASP A 97 4.43 0.11 33.19
CA ASP A 97 3.93 -1.14 33.77
C ASP A 97 2.47 -1.48 33.38
N ASN A 98 1.90 -0.80 32.36
CA ASN A 98 0.54 -1.14 31.91
C ASN A 98 0.57 -2.43 31.06
N PRO A 99 -0.36 -3.38 31.28
CA PRO A 99 -0.64 -4.52 30.41
C PRO A 99 -0.57 -4.28 28.90
N VAL A 100 -0.99 -3.10 28.43
CA VAL A 100 -0.94 -2.75 27.00
C VAL A 100 0.50 -2.58 26.54
N THR A 101 1.30 -1.76 27.24
CA THR A 101 2.73 -1.60 27.00
C THR A 101 3.46 -2.95 27.02
N LEU A 102 3.07 -3.87 27.91
CA LEU A 102 3.64 -5.23 27.93
C LEU A 102 3.24 -6.05 26.70
N ALA A 103 1.98 -5.95 26.26
CA ALA A 103 1.52 -6.60 25.02
C ALA A 103 2.30 -6.10 23.80
N ASP A 104 2.41 -4.78 23.65
CA ASP A 104 3.19 -4.09 22.62
C ASP A 104 4.66 -4.57 22.61
N LEU A 105 5.36 -4.51 23.75
CA LEU A 105 6.77 -4.88 23.87
C LEU A 105 7.04 -6.38 23.64
N GLU A 106 6.19 -7.27 24.19
CA GLU A 106 6.34 -8.71 23.98
C GLU A 106 6.06 -9.10 22.52
N ALA A 107 5.06 -8.49 21.89
CA ALA A 107 4.76 -8.69 20.48
C ALA A 107 5.90 -8.17 19.59
N ASN A 108 6.44 -6.98 19.87
CA ASN A 108 7.60 -6.42 19.17
C ASN A 108 8.81 -7.37 19.23
N GLY A 109 9.19 -7.81 20.43
CA GLY A 109 10.31 -8.74 20.60
C GLY A 109 10.06 -10.12 19.97
N CYS A 110 8.81 -10.56 19.88
CA CYS A 110 8.45 -11.76 19.13
C CYS A 110 8.73 -11.59 17.63
N ILE A 111 8.19 -10.53 17.02
CA ILE A 111 8.34 -10.25 15.59
C ILE A 111 9.81 -10.06 15.23
N HIS A 112 10.54 -9.27 16.03
CA HIS A 112 11.95 -9.00 15.82
C HIS A 112 12.77 -10.30 15.72
N ARG A 113 12.57 -11.25 16.64
CA ARG A 113 13.28 -12.54 16.59
C ARG A 113 13.00 -13.33 15.31
N PHE A 114 11.75 -13.39 14.85
CA PHE A 114 11.42 -14.08 13.59
C PHE A 114 12.13 -13.43 12.39
N VAL A 115 12.19 -12.11 12.36
CA VAL A 115 12.84 -11.34 11.29
C VAL A 115 14.36 -11.50 11.36
N GLU A 116 14.97 -11.26 12.52
CA GLU A 116 16.41 -11.34 12.75
C GLU A 116 16.98 -12.74 12.45
N GLU A 117 16.28 -13.80 12.88
CA GLU A 117 16.68 -15.19 12.58
C GLU A 117 16.64 -15.51 11.07
N ALA A 118 15.71 -14.91 10.33
CA ALA A 118 15.51 -15.21 8.92
C ALA A 118 16.31 -14.28 7.97
N PHE A 119 16.49 -13.02 8.37
CA PHE A 119 17.01 -11.92 7.57
C PHE A 119 17.91 -10.99 8.42
N PRO A 120 19.06 -11.50 8.94
CA PRO A 120 19.91 -10.74 9.87
C PRO A 120 20.55 -9.47 9.26
N ASP A 121 20.55 -9.34 7.93
CA ASP A 121 21.13 -8.20 7.21
C ASP A 121 20.10 -7.11 6.86
N ASP A 122 18.80 -7.35 7.10
CA ASP A 122 17.74 -6.38 6.85
C ASP A 122 17.66 -5.37 8.02
N GLY A 123 17.31 -4.11 7.71
CA GLY A 123 17.10 -3.09 8.74
C GLY A 123 15.76 -3.28 9.48
N TRP A 124 15.61 -2.56 10.59
CA TRP A 124 14.44 -2.62 11.46
C TRP A 124 13.90 -1.23 11.80
N LEU A 125 12.58 -1.07 11.74
CA LEU A 125 11.84 0.10 12.18
C LEU A 125 10.56 -0.35 12.86
N SER A 126 10.36 0.02 14.13
CA SER A 126 9.12 -0.31 14.85
C SER A 126 8.70 0.78 15.83
N GLU A 127 7.40 0.88 16.11
CA GLU A 127 6.85 1.78 17.15
C GLU A 127 7.57 1.60 18.49
N GLU A 128 7.84 0.36 18.87
CA GLU A 128 8.30 -0.02 20.21
C GLU A 128 9.83 -0.19 20.30
N THR A 129 10.55 0.15 19.24
CA THR A 129 12.02 0.17 19.22
C THR A 129 12.49 1.59 18.97
N ALA A 130 13.46 2.07 19.76
CA ALA A 130 14.03 3.39 19.53
C ALA A 130 14.63 3.46 18.12
N ASP A 131 14.13 4.39 17.31
CA ASP A 131 14.59 4.55 15.93
C ASP A 131 16.06 5.01 15.89
N SER A 132 16.79 4.50 14.90
CA SER A 132 18.18 4.83 14.62
C SER A 132 18.34 5.06 13.13
N HIS A 133 19.16 6.05 12.74
CA HIS A 133 19.46 6.31 11.34
C HIS A 133 20.23 5.15 10.66
N GLU A 134 20.70 4.15 11.43
CA GLU A 134 21.34 2.94 10.91
C GLU A 134 20.49 2.24 9.85
N ARG A 135 19.16 2.12 10.05
CA ARG A 135 18.26 1.48 9.07
C ARG A 135 18.29 2.15 7.69
N LEU A 136 18.66 3.43 7.61
CA LEU A 136 18.72 4.18 6.35
C LEU A 136 19.87 3.69 5.44
N ALA A 137 20.85 2.98 5.99
CA ALA A 137 21.90 2.33 5.22
C ALA A 137 21.45 1.02 4.55
N HIS A 138 20.30 0.47 4.97
CA HIS A 138 19.80 -0.80 4.46
C HIS A 138 18.84 -0.59 3.28
N ARG A 139 19.04 -1.38 2.23
CA ARG A 139 18.13 -1.46 1.08
C ARG A 139 16.76 -2.02 1.47
N ARG A 140 16.76 -2.98 2.39
CA ARG A 140 15.61 -3.73 2.89
C ARG A 140 15.39 -3.39 4.36
N VAL A 141 14.18 -2.98 4.73
CA VAL A 141 13.82 -2.63 6.12
C VAL A 141 12.47 -3.22 6.47
N TRP A 142 12.40 -3.93 7.60
CA TRP A 142 11.16 -4.38 8.18
C TRP A 142 10.53 -3.26 9.00
N VAL A 143 9.29 -2.91 8.66
CA VAL A 143 8.51 -1.83 9.29
C VAL A 143 7.35 -2.47 10.05
N VAL A 144 7.31 -2.28 11.37
CA VAL A 144 6.48 -3.08 12.28
C VAL A 144 5.72 -2.22 13.28
N ASP A 145 4.42 -2.43 13.35
CA ASP A 145 3.59 -1.99 14.48
C ASP A 145 3.07 -3.25 15.20
N PRO A 146 3.52 -3.52 16.44
CA PRO A 146 3.11 -4.71 17.16
C PRO A 146 1.64 -4.67 17.61
N LEU A 147 1.02 -3.49 17.70
CA LEU A 147 -0.38 -3.30 18.13
C LEU A 147 -0.93 -1.92 17.68
N ASP A 148 -1.27 -1.78 16.41
CA ASP A 148 -2.00 -0.60 15.93
C ASP A 148 -3.45 -0.67 16.41
N GLY A 149 -3.96 0.42 16.98
CA GLY A 149 -5.28 0.47 17.60
C GLY A 149 -5.27 0.26 19.12
N THR A 150 -4.21 0.68 19.80
CA THR A 150 -4.09 0.64 21.28
C THR A 150 -5.35 1.10 22.03
N LYS A 151 -6.04 2.14 21.53
CA LYS A 151 -7.27 2.66 22.15
C LYS A 151 -8.42 1.68 22.02
N GLU A 152 -8.63 1.14 20.82
CA GLU A 152 -9.63 0.13 20.53
C GLU A 152 -9.36 -1.14 21.34
N PHE A 153 -8.09 -1.56 21.42
CA PHE A 153 -7.64 -2.66 22.28
C PHE A 153 -8.04 -2.45 23.75
N ILE A 154 -7.71 -1.29 24.34
CA ILE A 154 -8.11 -0.94 25.72
C ILE A 154 -9.63 -0.95 25.89
N GLN A 155 -10.36 -0.45 24.89
CA GLN A 155 -11.82 -0.37 24.89
C GLN A 155 -12.51 -1.70 24.57
N HIS A 156 -11.74 -2.76 24.31
CA HIS A 156 -12.28 -4.07 23.92
C HIS A 156 -13.13 -4.01 22.64
N ILE A 157 -12.72 -3.13 21.71
CA ILE A 157 -13.24 -3.03 20.36
C ILE A 157 -12.30 -3.82 19.46
N PRO A 158 -12.78 -4.82 18.69
CA PRO A 158 -11.94 -5.70 17.88
C PRO A 158 -11.46 -5.05 16.56
N GLU A 159 -11.01 -3.80 16.65
CA GLU A 159 -10.56 -2.95 15.53
C GLU A 159 -9.10 -2.54 15.78
N PHE A 160 -8.21 -3.53 15.81
CA PHE A 160 -6.76 -3.39 15.99
C PHE A 160 -6.03 -4.48 15.21
N CYS A 161 -4.76 -4.24 14.86
CA CYS A 161 -3.94 -5.14 14.05
C CYS A 161 -2.51 -5.25 14.58
N VAL A 162 -1.90 -6.41 14.36
CA VAL A 162 -0.43 -6.55 14.30
C VAL A 162 0.00 -6.30 12.86
N CYS A 163 0.96 -5.40 12.62
CA CYS A 163 1.41 -5.01 11.29
C CYS A 163 2.87 -5.37 11.08
N VAL A 164 3.15 -6.10 10.00
CA VAL A 164 4.51 -6.51 9.61
C VAL A 164 4.67 -6.28 8.11
N ALA A 165 5.54 -5.35 7.71
CA ALA A 165 5.83 -5.07 6.32
C ALA A 165 7.33 -5.13 6.03
N LEU A 166 7.68 -5.54 4.81
CA LEU A 166 9.02 -5.38 4.26
C LEU A 166 9.00 -4.26 3.23
N VAL A 167 9.91 -3.31 3.40
CA VAL A 167 10.19 -2.22 2.46
C VAL A 167 11.50 -2.52 1.75
N GLU A 168 11.51 -2.45 0.41
CA GLU A 168 12.73 -2.51 -0.41
C GLU A 168 12.81 -1.24 -1.28
N ASP A 169 13.94 -0.54 -1.24
CA ASP A 169 14.16 0.71 -1.99
C ASP A 169 13.04 1.76 -1.77
N GLY A 170 12.58 1.88 -0.52
CA GLY A 170 11.54 2.82 -0.09
C GLY A 170 10.11 2.42 -0.48
N ARG A 171 9.89 1.21 -1.05
CA ARG A 171 8.58 0.70 -1.45
C ARG A 171 8.20 -0.55 -0.66
N PRO A 172 6.95 -0.69 -0.18
CA PRO A 172 6.53 -1.92 0.46
C PRO A 172 6.43 -3.04 -0.60
N VAL A 173 7.01 -4.19 -0.30
CA VAL A 173 7.04 -5.38 -1.18
C VAL A 173 6.36 -6.59 -0.57
N VAL A 174 6.28 -6.66 0.76
CA VAL A 174 5.49 -7.63 1.52
C VAL A 174 4.74 -6.89 2.60
N ALA A 175 3.48 -7.25 2.82
CA ALA A 175 2.66 -6.71 3.91
C ALA A 175 1.82 -7.82 4.53
N VAL A 176 1.80 -7.85 5.85
CA VAL A 176 0.89 -8.66 6.65
C VAL A 176 0.27 -7.76 7.71
N GLU A 177 -1.06 -7.76 7.78
CA GLU A 177 -1.79 -7.28 8.94
C GLU A 177 -2.58 -8.45 9.52
N TYR A 178 -2.60 -8.57 10.84
CA TYR A 178 -3.36 -9.61 11.51
C TYR A 178 -4.22 -8.99 12.60
N ASN A 179 -5.54 -9.11 12.45
CA ASN A 179 -6.48 -8.84 13.53
C ASN A 179 -6.72 -10.16 14.27
N PRO A 180 -6.16 -10.34 15.47
CA PRO A 180 -6.23 -11.60 16.18
C PRO A 180 -7.60 -11.80 16.85
N ALA A 181 -8.32 -10.72 17.19
CA ALA A 181 -9.67 -10.81 17.78
C ALA A 181 -10.70 -11.37 16.80
N ALA A 182 -10.51 -11.14 15.50
CA ALA A 182 -11.36 -11.65 14.43
C ALA A 182 -10.77 -12.87 13.69
N ASP A 183 -9.55 -13.31 14.04
CA ASP A 183 -8.73 -14.27 13.27
C ASP A 183 -8.74 -13.96 11.76
N ARG A 184 -8.46 -12.69 11.42
CA ARG A 184 -8.36 -12.22 10.03
C ARG A 184 -6.92 -11.83 9.73
N LEU A 185 -6.25 -12.63 8.92
CA LEU A 185 -4.92 -12.34 8.42
C LEU A 185 -5.01 -11.82 6.99
N TYR A 186 -4.59 -10.57 6.80
CA TYR A 186 -4.45 -9.91 5.52
C TYR A 186 -3.00 -10.04 5.08
N ALA A 187 -2.76 -10.44 3.83
CA ALA A 187 -1.42 -10.55 3.30
C ALA A 187 -1.37 -10.15 1.83
N ALA A 188 -0.34 -9.40 1.47
CA ALA A 188 -0.03 -9.03 0.09
C ALA A 188 1.48 -9.16 -0.17
N VAL A 189 1.80 -9.52 -1.41
CA VAL A 189 3.13 -9.41 -1.99
C VAL A 189 2.97 -8.60 -3.26
N ARG A 190 3.90 -7.69 -3.51
CA ARG A 190 3.81 -6.79 -4.68
C ARG A 190 3.70 -7.59 -5.99
N GLY A 191 2.63 -7.35 -6.74
CA GLY A 191 2.30 -8.02 -7.99
C GLY A 191 1.53 -9.35 -7.85
N GLU A 192 1.16 -9.76 -6.63
CA GLU A 192 0.51 -11.05 -6.36
C GLU A 192 -0.91 -10.91 -5.80
N GLY A 193 -1.34 -9.68 -5.51
CA GLY A 193 -2.66 -9.40 -4.97
C GLY A 193 -2.76 -9.56 -3.45
N THR A 194 -3.88 -9.10 -2.91
CA THR A 194 -4.20 -9.20 -1.48
C THR A 194 -5.04 -10.43 -1.18
N THR A 195 -4.77 -11.06 -0.04
CA THR A 195 -5.53 -12.21 0.48
C THR A 195 -5.97 -11.97 1.91
N VAL A 196 -7.13 -12.53 2.28
CA VAL A 196 -7.61 -12.66 3.67
C VAL A 196 -7.71 -14.14 3.99
N ASN A 197 -6.94 -14.61 4.97
CA ASN A 197 -6.85 -16.03 5.33
C ASN A 197 -6.60 -16.93 4.10
N GLY A 198 -5.77 -16.47 3.16
CA GLY A 198 -5.43 -17.17 1.91
C GLY A 198 -6.45 -17.05 0.78
N THR A 199 -7.61 -16.42 1.02
CA THR A 199 -8.62 -16.16 -0.03
C THR A 199 -8.38 -14.78 -0.66
N PRO A 200 -8.36 -14.63 -2.00
CA PRO A 200 -8.20 -13.33 -2.64
C PRO A 200 -9.24 -12.29 -2.20
N ALA A 201 -8.81 -11.04 -2.09
CA ALA A 201 -9.65 -9.91 -1.73
C ALA A 201 -9.43 -8.74 -2.71
N HIS A 202 -10.47 -7.92 -2.86
CA HIS A 202 -10.46 -6.76 -3.75
C HIS A 202 -11.15 -5.60 -3.07
N VAL A 203 -10.72 -4.39 -3.43
CA VAL A 203 -11.43 -3.16 -3.05
C VAL A 203 -12.85 -3.12 -3.64
N SER A 204 -13.69 -2.23 -3.11
CA SER A 204 -15.04 -2.02 -3.63
C SER A 204 -15.05 -1.42 -5.05
N THR A 205 -16.23 -1.36 -5.68
CA THR A 205 -16.42 -0.72 -6.99
C THR A 205 -17.27 0.55 -6.93
N THR A 206 -17.47 1.12 -5.74
CA THR A 206 -18.22 2.37 -5.56
C THR A 206 -17.58 3.49 -6.38
N ALA A 207 -18.38 4.18 -7.19
CA ALA A 207 -17.87 5.06 -8.24
C ALA A 207 -18.13 6.55 -8.01
N ARG A 208 -18.98 6.92 -7.05
CA ARG A 208 -19.35 8.31 -6.78
C ARG A 208 -19.02 8.69 -5.35
N VAL A 209 -18.41 9.86 -5.17
CA VAL A 209 -18.04 10.39 -3.84
C VAL A 209 -19.23 10.45 -2.87
N PRO A 210 -20.43 10.93 -3.27
CA PRO A 210 -21.59 10.95 -2.37
C PRO A 210 -22.04 9.57 -1.85
N ASP A 211 -21.70 8.49 -2.56
CA ASP A 211 -22.05 7.13 -2.16
C ASP A 211 -20.93 6.48 -1.32
N ALA A 212 -19.78 7.14 -1.17
CA ALA A 212 -18.60 6.55 -0.56
C ALA A 212 -18.79 6.35 0.95
N VAL A 213 -18.51 5.14 1.42
CA VAL A 213 -18.32 4.80 2.83
C VAL A 213 -16.87 5.07 3.22
N VAL A 214 -16.63 6.19 3.90
CA VAL A 214 -15.31 6.56 4.38
C VAL A 214 -15.13 6.11 5.82
N LEU A 215 -14.12 5.27 6.05
CA LEU A 215 -13.74 4.81 7.38
C LEU A 215 -12.95 5.91 8.10
N ALA A 216 -13.48 6.39 9.23
CA ALA A 216 -13.00 7.56 9.94
C ALA A 216 -12.60 7.24 11.38
N SER A 217 -11.49 7.78 11.87
CA SER A 217 -11.10 7.55 13.27
C SER A 217 -12.12 8.17 14.23
N ARG A 218 -12.53 7.41 15.26
CA ARG A 218 -13.33 7.93 16.38
C ARG A 218 -12.68 9.10 17.09
N SER A 219 -11.34 9.12 17.18
CA SER A 219 -10.61 10.20 17.82
C SER A 219 -10.58 11.47 16.98
N GLU A 220 -10.44 11.34 15.66
CA GLU A 220 -10.48 12.47 14.71
C GLU A 220 -11.90 13.06 14.65
N ASP A 221 -12.92 12.20 14.61
CA ASP A 221 -14.33 12.62 14.62
C ASP A 221 -14.70 13.38 15.89
N LYS A 222 -14.28 12.87 17.06
CA LYS A 222 -14.49 13.56 18.35
C LYS A 222 -13.83 14.95 18.40
N ARG A 223 -12.77 15.19 17.62
CA ARG A 223 -12.12 16.50 17.49
C ARG A 223 -12.78 17.42 16.44
N GLY A 224 -13.81 16.93 15.75
CA GLY A 224 -14.56 17.67 14.72
C GLY A 224 -13.94 17.62 13.32
N GLU A 225 -12.88 16.84 13.11
CA GLU A 225 -12.17 16.81 11.82
C GLU A 225 -13.03 16.27 10.66
N TRP A 226 -14.04 15.46 10.99
CA TRP A 226 -14.94 14.85 10.01
C TRP A 226 -16.22 15.65 9.75
N ASP A 227 -16.51 16.69 10.53
CA ASP A 227 -17.79 17.41 10.47
C ASP A 227 -18.03 18.06 9.12
N ALA A 228 -16.97 18.60 8.51
CA ALA A 228 -17.06 19.22 7.20
C ALA A 228 -17.22 18.20 6.05
N PHE A 229 -16.87 16.93 6.27
CA PHE A 229 -16.95 15.86 5.26
C PHE A 229 -18.26 15.07 5.30
N LYS A 230 -18.91 14.95 6.48
CA LYS A 230 -20.19 14.23 6.66
C LYS A 230 -21.31 14.61 5.67
N PRO A 231 -21.43 15.85 5.19
CA PRO A 231 -22.43 16.19 4.16
C PRO A 231 -22.13 15.62 2.76
N HIS A 232 -20.90 15.18 2.50
CA HIS A 232 -20.41 14.81 1.17
C HIS A 232 -20.16 13.30 1.01
N VAL A 233 -20.03 12.56 2.11
CA VAL A 233 -19.73 11.13 2.13
C VAL A 233 -20.41 10.44 3.32
N HIS A 234 -20.54 9.12 3.27
CA HIS A 234 -20.99 8.33 4.41
C HIS A 234 -19.82 8.03 5.35
N VAL A 235 -19.73 8.74 6.46
CA VAL A 235 -18.71 8.50 7.48
C VAL A 235 -19.10 7.29 8.34
N LYS A 236 -18.24 6.26 8.35
CA LYS A 236 -18.33 5.12 9.27
C LYS A 236 -17.18 5.20 10.27
N LEU A 237 -17.51 5.35 11.54
CA LEU A 237 -16.50 5.41 12.60
C LEU A 237 -15.83 4.06 12.78
N THR A 238 -14.51 4.02 12.62
CA THR A 238 -13.67 2.82 12.68
C THR A 238 -12.31 3.23 13.24
N GLY A 239 -11.84 2.47 14.23
CA GLY A 239 -10.58 2.66 14.91
C GLY A 239 -9.43 1.96 14.20
N SER A 240 -8.20 2.19 14.67
CA SER A 240 -6.94 1.76 14.03
C SER A 240 -6.80 2.26 12.59
N VAL A 241 -5.61 2.73 12.18
CA VAL A 241 -5.41 3.12 10.78
C VAL A 241 -5.08 1.91 9.92
N ALA A 242 -4.30 0.96 10.43
CA ALA A 242 -4.04 -0.32 9.81
C ALA A 242 -5.35 -1.07 9.53
N PHE A 243 -6.20 -1.27 10.55
CA PHE A 243 -7.48 -1.96 10.40
C PHE A 243 -8.39 -1.32 9.33
N LYS A 244 -8.44 0.01 9.24
CA LYS A 244 -9.17 0.69 8.17
C LYS A 244 -8.59 0.38 6.78
N LEU A 245 -7.26 0.36 6.63
CA LEU A 245 -6.61 0.01 5.37
C LEU A 245 -6.88 -1.46 4.98
N ALA A 246 -6.81 -2.38 5.94
CA ALA A 246 -7.21 -3.78 5.76
C ALA A 246 -8.68 -3.90 5.29
N GLU A 247 -9.61 -3.18 5.92
CA GLU A 247 -11.02 -3.20 5.55
C GLU A 247 -11.26 -2.64 4.14
N ILE A 248 -10.55 -1.56 3.75
CA ILE A 248 -10.60 -1.03 2.38
C ILE A 248 -10.11 -2.08 1.37
N ALA A 249 -9.01 -2.78 1.67
CA ALA A 249 -8.46 -3.83 0.80
C ALA A 249 -9.44 -5.01 0.58
N THR A 250 -10.46 -5.13 1.42
CA THR A 250 -11.54 -6.13 1.29
C THR A 250 -12.86 -5.57 0.74
N GLY A 251 -12.92 -4.27 0.46
CA GLY A 251 -14.13 -3.59 0.01
C GLY A 251 -15.19 -3.38 1.10
N ALA A 252 -14.83 -3.57 2.38
CA ALA A 252 -15.71 -3.30 3.52
C ALA A 252 -15.85 -1.80 3.85
N GLY A 253 -14.96 -0.98 3.28
CA GLY A 253 -15.06 0.47 3.16
C GLY A 253 -14.50 0.92 1.82
N ASP A 254 -14.86 2.13 1.39
CA ASP A 254 -14.47 2.66 0.09
C ASP A 254 -13.18 3.50 0.15
N ALA A 255 -12.94 4.15 1.29
CA ALA A 255 -11.75 4.97 1.51
C ALA A 255 -11.48 5.24 3.00
N THR A 256 -10.27 5.72 3.29
CA THR A 256 -9.90 6.40 4.54
C THR A 256 -8.87 7.47 4.22
N PHE A 257 -8.90 8.57 4.98
CA PHE A 257 -7.85 9.56 4.93
C PHE A 257 -7.64 10.14 6.32
N THR A 258 -6.46 10.70 6.54
CA THR A 258 -6.14 11.43 7.76
C THR A 258 -5.36 12.68 7.38
N LEU A 259 -5.80 13.81 7.92
CA LEU A 259 -5.17 15.12 7.77
C LEU A 259 -4.13 15.38 8.86
N THR A 260 -3.98 14.41 9.76
CA THR A 260 -3.01 14.47 10.86
C THR A 260 -1.86 13.51 10.58
N PRO A 261 -0.67 13.81 11.10
CA PRO A 261 0.48 12.95 10.85
C PRO A 261 0.29 11.51 11.35
N LYS A 262 0.87 10.55 10.61
CA LYS A 262 0.93 9.12 10.95
C LYS A 262 2.35 8.61 10.77
N ASN A 263 2.75 7.65 11.57
CA ASN A 263 4.04 7.01 11.39
C ASN A 263 4.02 6.03 10.23
N GLU A 264 5.19 5.70 9.70
CA GLU A 264 5.34 4.69 8.64
C GLU A 264 4.82 3.32 9.08
N TRP A 265 5.04 2.92 10.33
CA TRP A 265 4.54 1.64 10.86
C TRP A 265 3.02 1.56 10.92
N ASP A 266 2.34 2.69 11.07
CA ASP A 266 0.87 2.75 11.09
C ASP A 266 0.25 2.47 9.69
N ILE A 267 0.95 2.81 8.60
CA ILE A 267 0.36 2.85 7.25
C ILE A 267 1.07 1.97 6.21
N CYS A 268 2.29 1.49 6.48
CA CYS A 268 3.11 0.79 5.50
C CYS A 268 2.46 -0.51 5.00
N ALA A 269 2.08 -1.40 5.92
CA ALA A 269 1.46 -2.68 5.57
C ALA A 269 0.14 -2.46 4.82
N GLY A 270 -0.77 -1.68 5.41
CA GLY A 270 -2.07 -1.38 4.84
C GLY A 270 -2.04 -0.69 3.47
N SER A 271 -1.05 0.17 3.21
CA SER A 271 -0.90 0.80 1.90
C SER A 271 -0.69 -0.23 0.78
N LEU A 272 0.18 -1.23 1.00
CA LEU A 272 0.40 -2.31 0.04
C LEU A 272 -0.83 -3.22 -0.07
N LEU A 273 -1.50 -3.53 1.04
CA LEU A 273 -2.75 -4.30 1.02
C LEU A 273 -3.81 -3.64 0.11
N VAL A 274 -3.95 -2.31 0.20
CA VAL A 274 -4.89 -1.55 -0.63
C VAL A 274 -4.45 -1.55 -2.10
N GLU A 275 -3.17 -1.26 -2.39
CA GLU A 275 -2.64 -1.27 -3.76
C GLU A 275 -2.85 -2.63 -4.45
N GLU A 276 -2.47 -3.72 -3.79
CA GLU A 276 -2.55 -5.08 -4.33
C GLU A 276 -3.99 -5.61 -4.41
N ALA A 277 -4.93 -5.04 -3.64
CA ALA A 277 -6.35 -5.29 -3.79
C ALA A 277 -6.98 -4.55 -4.99
N GLY A 278 -6.22 -3.70 -5.69
CA GLY A 278 -6.65 -2.89 -6.84
C GLY A 278 -7.04 -1.45 -6.49
N GLY A 279 -6.78 -1.01 -5.27
CA GLY A 279 -7.01 0.36 -4.81
C GLY A 279 -5.83 1.30 -5.07
N ARG A 280 -5.84 2.44 -4.36
CA ARG A 280 -4.74 3.42 -4.38
C ARG A 280 -4.49 3.96 -2.97
N ALA A 281 -3.22 4.14 -2.62
CA ALA A 281 -2.77 4.83 -1.42
C ALA A 281 -1.72 5.88 -1.77
N THR A 282 -1.89 7.11 -1.30
CA THR A 282 -1.01 8.26 -1.60
C THR A 282 -0.89 9.20 -0.41
N ASP A 283 0.02 10.16 -0.50
CA ASP A 283 -0.09 11.38 0.31
C ASP A 283 -1.30 12.24 -0.10
N LEU A 284 -1.52 13.35 0.61
CA LEU A 284 -2.64 14.26 0.35
C LEU A 284 -2.47 15.10 -0.92
N GLU A 285 -1.31 15.04 -1.57
CA GLU A 285 -1.05 15.64 -2.88
C GLU A 285 -1.18 14.62 -4.03
N GLY A 286 -1.59 13.38 -3.74
CA GLY A 286 -1.76 12.31 -4.72
C GLY A 286 -0.44 11.65 -5.16
N ARG A 287 0.68 11.91 -4.49
CA ARG A 287 1.98 11.31 -4.79
C ARG A 287 2.12 9.95 -4.08
N PRO A 288 2.86 8.99 -4.67
CA PRO A 288 3.10 7.70 -4.02
C PRO A 288 3.72 7.86 -2.63
N LEU A 289 3.29 7.03 -1.68
CA LEU A 289 3.93 6.94 -0.37
C LEU A 289 5.33 6.33 -0.52
N VAL A 290 6.31 6.91 0.18
CA VAL A 290 7.69 6.43 0.23
C VAL A 290 8.05 6.18 1.69
N PHE A 291 8.63 5.02 1.96
CA PHE A 291 8.95 4.53 3.30
C PHE A 291 10.46 4.47 3.53
N ASN A 292 10.88 4.07 4.73
CA ASN A 292 12.24 4.15 5.23
C ASN A 292 12.81 5.57 5.16
N GLN A 293 12.00 6.58 5.51
CA GLN A 293 12.42 7.99 5.48
C GLN A 293 13.19 8.38 6.75
N PRO A 294 14.05 9.42 6.71
CA PRO A 294 14.78 9.86 7.91
C PRO A 294 13.88 10.24 9.08
N SER A 295 12.71 10.82 8.80
CA SER A 295 11.62 10.91 9.76
C SER A 295 10.54 9.91 9.37
N PRO A 296 10.17 8.96 10.25
CA PRO A 296 9.10 8.02 9.98
C PRO A 296 7.72 8.69 10.07
N LEU A 297 7.62 9.96 10.48
CA LEU A 297 6.35 10.67 10.57
C LEU A 297 5.94 11.24 9.21
N ARG A 298 4.78 10.82 8.71
CA ARG A 298 4.17 11.26 7.46
C ARG A 298 3.09 12.30 7.72
N PRO A 299 3.00 13.41 6.95
CA PRO A 299 2.07 14.51 7.24
C PRO A 299 0.58 14.16 7.18
N GLY A 300 0.22 13.12 6.43
CA GLY A 300 -1.14 12.68 6.18
C GLY A 300 -1.17 11.73 4.99
N MET A 301 -2.31 11.09 4.75
CA MET A 301 -2.47 10.14 3.65
C MET A 301 -3.94 9.94 3.26
N ILE A 302 -4.16 9.39 2.06
CA ILE A 302 -5.46 8.87 1.61
C ILE A 302 -5.28 7.49 0.98
N ALA A 303 -6.18 6.57 1.31
CA ALA A 303 -6.35 5.29 0.63
C ALA A 303 -7.81 5.16 0.17
N SER A 304 -8.01 4.59 -1.00
CA SER A 304 -9.34 4.36 -1.55
C SER A 304 -9.37 3.15 -2.47
N ASN A 305 -10.58 2.81 -2.92
CA ASN A 305 -10.83 1.80 -3.94
C ASN A 305 -10.29 2.13 -5.35
N GLY A 306 -9.44 3.16 -5.48
CA GLY A 306 -8.85 3.62 -6.74
C GLY A 306 -9.79 4.51 -7.55
N VAL A 307 -11.05 4.09 -7.76
CA VAL A 307 -12.05 4.83 -8.55
C VAL A 307 -12.38 6.19 -7.90
N LEU A 308 -12.53 6.21 -6.59
CA LEU A 308 -12.91 7.43 -5.85
C LEU A 308 -11.74 8.38 -5.58
N HIS A 309 -10.50 7.95 -5.86
CA HIS A 309 -9.30 8.58 -5.31
C HIS A 309 -9.17 10.07 -5.66
N GLU A 310 -9.29 10.42 -6.95
CA GLU A 310 -9.17 11.82 -7.40
C GLU A 310 -10.33 12.69 -6.90
N GLY A 311 -11.55 12.13 -6.85
CA GLY A 311 -12.72 12.85 -6.35
C GLY A 311 -12.61 13.16 -4.85
N LEU A 312 -12.03 12.24 -4.07
CA LEU A 312 -11.80 12.45 -2.64
C LEU A 312 -10.63 13.40 -2.38
N LEU A 313 -9.55 13.36 -3.18
CA LEU A 313 -8.48 14.37 -3.11
C LEU A 313 -9.02 15.78 -3.39
N ALA A 314 -9.86 15.93 -4.41
CA ALA A 314 -10.52 17.21 -4.71
C ALA A 314 -11.40 17.68 -3.53
N LEU A 315 -12.21 16.77 -2.96
CA LEU A 315 -13.03 17.07 -1.79
C LEU A 315 -12.17 17.53 -0.59
N ILE A 316 -11.05 16.84 -0.32
CA ILE A 316 -10.12 17.23 0.74
C ILE A 316 -9.56 18.64 0.48
N GLY A 317 -9.14 18.94 -0.75
CA GLY A 317 -8.63 20.27 -1.09
C GLY A 317 -9.66 21.41 -0.96
N GLU A 318 -10.93 21.10 -1.17
CA GLU A 318 -12.04 22.07 -1.03
C GLU A 318 -12.48 22.28 0.42
N VAL A 319 -12.51 21.20 1.20
CA VAL A 319 -13.19 21.14 2.51
C VAL A 319 -12.21 21.23 3.69
N ALA A 320 -10.96 20.79 3.52
CA ALA A 320 -10.01 20.75 4.62
C ALA A 320 -9.79 22.16 5.20
N PRO A 321 -9.79 22.31 6.53
CA PRO A 321 -9.49 23.59 7.15
C PRO A 321 -8.11 24.06 6.71
N ARG A 322 -8.04 25.24 6.08
CA ARG A 322 -6.75 25.86 5.79
C ARG A 322 -6.06 26.15 7.12
N PRO A 323 -4.75 25.87 7.27
CA PRO A 323 -4.04 26.29 8.47
C PRO A 323 -4.20 27.81 8.64
N PRO A 324 -4.34 28.30 9.88
CA PRO A 324 -4.33 29.74 10.11
C PRO A 324 -3.06 30.34 9.51
N ARG A 325 -3.23 31.41 8.72
CA ARG A 325 -2.13 32.18 8.14
C ARG A 325 -1.31 32.87 9.22
#